data_AF-A0A2B7YKA2-F1
#
_entry.id   AF-A0A2B7YKA2-F1
#
_cell.length_a   1.000
_cell.length_b   1.000
_cell.length_c   1.000
_cell.angle_alpha   90.00
_cell.angle_beta   90.00
_cell.angle_gamma   90.00
#
_symmetry.space_group_name_H-M   'P 1'
#
loop_
_entity.id
_entity.type
_entity.pdbx_description
1 polymer ?
#
loop_
_entity_poly.entity_id
_entity_poly.type
_entity_poly.pdbx_seq_one_letter_code
_entity_poly.pdbx_strand_id
1 'polypeptide(L)'
;MPPSNKRSRLPELRISYDAGFSKTSIDRAPTSIHSLCTPHLSHNLYAEFPKHLRSSLVFEMEYKVPIQQGDKLSERKPDIAIIRKAPDKKRNLVGVVEVGFSQSYVDLKRWCDVWFDGVPTVNMVILINLSEKPRFPRKKALENIWKQGQQNFPKIEAIKDDDFILQDPTDPTSAWTAYGFMWCGPVQGALEIWTRCPKTGRPLLRSKPNVSKLQQI
;
A
#
# COMPACT_ATOMS: atom_id res chain seq x y z
N MET A 1 8.24 -16.41 34.43
CA MET A 1 7.85 -15.66 33.21
C MET A 1 6.53 -16.22 32.71
N PRO A 2 5.48 -15.43 32.50
CA PRO A 2 4.24 -15.94 31.92
C PRO A 2 4.45 -16.28 30.44
N PRO A 3 3.73 -17.27 29.89
CA PRO A 3 3.95 -17.75 28.54
C PRO A 3 3.57 -16.70 27.50
N SER A 4 4.43 -16.52 26.50
CA SER A 4 4.20 -15.69 25.34
C SER A 4 2.93 -16.15 24.62
N ASN A 5 1.87 -15.37 24.70
CA ASN A 5 0.68 -15.52 23.87
C ASN A 5 1.11 -15.46 22.39
N LYS A 6 1.19 -16.63 21.74
CA LYS A 6 1.25 -16.74 20.29
C LYS A 6 -0.08 -16.22 19.75
N ARG A 7 -0.19 -14.90 19.53
CA ARG A 7 -1.29 -14.33 18.74
C ARG A 7 -1.30 -15.05 17.40
N SER A 8 -2.44 -15.64 17.03
CA SER A 8 -2.61 -16.24 15.72
C SER A 8 -2.33 -15.17 14.66
N ARG A 9 -1.39 -15.44 13.76
CA ARG A 9 -1.01 -14.56 12.65
C ARG A 9 -2.05 -14.66 11.53
N LEU A 10 -3.34 -14.56 11.85
CA LEU A 10 -4.33 -14.38 10.81
C LEU A 10 -4.09 -12.99 10.20
N PRO A 11 -4.01 -12.89 8.87
CA PRO A 11 -3.69 -11.62 8.23
C PRO A 11 -4.84 -10.64 8.51
N GLU A 12 -4.51 -9.40 8.87
CA GLU A 12 -5.48 -8.40 9.30
C GLU A 12 -6.53 -8.18 8.21
N LEU A 13 -7.78 -8.57 8.48
CA LEU A 13 -8.88 -8.43 7.53
C LEU A 13 -9.21 -6.94 7.39
N ARG A 14 -9.19 -6.43 6.15
CA ARG A 14 -9.77 -5.13 5.85
C ARG A 14 -11.25 -5.31 5.66
N ILE A 15 -12.00 -4.96 6.68
CA ILE A 15 -13.45 -5.04 6.68
C ILE A 15 -13.98 -3.65 6.38
N SER A 16 -14.71 -3.52 5.29
CA SER A 16 -15.54 -2.36 5.02
C SER A 16 -17.01 -2.78 5.10
N TYR A 17 -17.80 -2.02 5.84
CA TYR A 17 -19.23 -2.28 6.00
C TYR A 17 -20.02 -1.23 5.22
N ASP A 18 -20.91 -1.65 4.33
CA ASP A 18 -21.87 -0.79 3.66
C ASP A 18 -23.26 -1.00 4.29
N ALA A 19 -23.71 -0.02 5.09
CA ALA A 19 -25.00 -0.08 5.79
C ALA A 19 -26.20 -0.08 4.82
N GLY A 20 -26.07 0.53 3.64
CA GLY A 20 -27.18 0.68 2.70
C GLY A 20 -27.49 -0.61 1.91
N PHE A 21 -26.51 -1.51 1.81
CA PHE A 21 -26.69 -2.82 1.15
C PHE A 21 -26.58 -4.00 2.13
N SER A 22 -26.46 -3.74 3.43
CA SER A 22 -26.11 -4.75 4.45
C SER A 22 -24.91 -5.61 4.02
N LYS A 23 -23.97 -5.00 3.28
CA LYS A 23 -22.88 -5.73 2.62
C LYS A 23 -21.58 -5.46 3.34
N THR A 24 -21.06 -6.50 3.98
CA THR A 24 -19.68 -6.51 4.47
C THR A 24 -18.77 -6.96 3.35
N SER A 25 -17.89 -6.07 2.89
CA SER A 25 -16.82 -6.44 1.95
C SER A 25 -15.54 -6.71 2.73
N ILE A 26 -15.00 -7.90 2.55
CA ILE A 26 -13.73 -8.32 3.13
C ILE A 26 -12.67 -8.16 2.03
N ASP A 27 -11.93 -7.06 2.11
CA ASP A 27 -10.80 -6.81 1.23
C ASP A 27 -9.66 -7.79 1.58
N ARG A 28 -8.81 -8.08 0.58
CA ARG A 28 -7.66 -8.96 0.79
C ARG A 28 -6.77 -8.36 1.87
N ALA A 29 -6.46 -9.17 2.88
CA ALA A 29 -5.56 -8.76 3.94
C ALA A 29 -4.18 -8.37 3.38
N PRO A 30 -3.51 -7.36 3.98
CA PRO A 30 -2.17 -6.94 3.60
C PRO A 30 -1.20 -8.13 3.51
N THR A 31 -0.33 -8.09 2.52
CA THR A 31 0.81 -9.04 2.45
C THR A 31 1.88 -8.57 3.42
N SER A 32 2.82 -9.45 3.81
CA SER A 32 3.99 -9.00 4.57
C SER A 32 4.77 -7.92 3.83
N ILE A 33 4.86 -7.99 2.51
CA ILE A 33 5.48 -6.94 1.67
C ILE A 33 4.68 -5.63 1.77
N HIS A 34 3.35 -5.69 1.67
CA HIS A 34 2.48 -4.52 1.82
C HIS A 34 2.68 -3.85 3.19
N SER A 35 2.71 -4.65 4.26
CA SER A 35 2.95 -4.18 5.63
C SER A 35 4.36 -3.60 5.85
N LEU A 36 5.37 -4.06 5.11
CA LEU A 36 6.74 -3.51 5.17
C LEU A 36 6.88 -2.24 4.33
N CYS A 37 6.24 -2.20 3.15
CA CYS A 37 6.35 -1.06 2.24
C CYS A 37 5.56 0.16 2.73
N THR A 38 4.38 -0.03 3.33
CA THR A 38 3.52 1.10 3.73
C THR A 38 4.20 2.07 4.72
N PRO A 39 4.86 1.60 5.81
CA PRO A 39 5.62 2.49 6.69
C PRO A 39 6.78 3.22 5.99
N HIS A 40 7.50 2.53 5.10
CA HIS A 40 8.61 3.13 4.35
C HIS A 40 8.11 4.22 3.40
N LEU A 41 7.01 3.96 2.67
CA LEU A 41 6.35 4.95 1.83
C LEU A 41 5.84 6.14 2.63
N SER A 42 5.26 5.92 3.81
CA SER A 42 4.81 6.99 4.70
C SER A 42 5.96 7.90 5.12
N HIS A 43 7.09 7.31 5.53
CA HIS A 43 8.28 8.06 5.92
C HIS A 43 8.85 8.90 4.77
N ASN A 44 9.03 8.28 3.61
CA ASN A 44 9.58 8.95 2.43
C ASN A 44 8.65 10.05 1.93
N LEU A 45 7.34 9.77 1.83
CA LEU A 45 6.35 10.78 1.44
C LEU A 45 6.40 11.99 2.39
N TYR A 46 6.42 11.77 3.71
CA TYR A 46 6.54 12.87 4.68
C TYR A 46 7.84 13.67 4.50
N ALA A 47 8.96 12.99 4.20
CA ALA A 47 10.25 13.62 3.96
C ALA A 47 10.27 14.49 2.70
N GLU A 48 9.39 14.25 1.73
CA GLU A 48 9.26 15.07 0.51
C GLU A 48 8.42 16.34 0.72
N PHE A 49 7.60 16.44 1.78
CA PHE A 49 6.81 17.65 2.01
C PHE A 49 7.71 18.86 2.35
N PRO A 50 7.35 20.09 1.96
CA PRO A 50 8.05 21.29 2.43
C PRO A 50 8.09 21.37 3.96
N LYS A 51 9.25 21.76 4.53
CA LYS A 51 9.45 21.81 6.00
C LYS A 51 8.36 22.60 6.73
N HIS A 52 7.88 23.69 6.15
CA HIS A 52 6.83 24.53 6.74
C HIS A 52 5.46 23.82 6.82
N LEU A 53 5.21 22.82 5.97
CA LEU A 53 3.98 22.01 6.03
C LEU A 53 4.12 20.83 6.98
N ARG A 54 5.31 20.23 7.10
CA ARG A 54 5.57 19.03 7.91
C ARG A 54 5.09 19.16 9.35
N SER A 55 5.33 20.30 10.00
CA SER A 55 4.89 20.55 11.38
C SER A 55 3.36 20.54 11.55
N SER A 56 2.63 20.82 10.48
CA SER A 56 1.17 20.87 10.45
C SER A 56 0.51 19.57 9.96
N LEU A 57 1.30 18.58 9.54
CA LEU A 57 0.80 17.32 8.99
C LEU A 57 1.13 16.14 9.92
N VAL A 58 0.27 15.12 9.89
CA VAL A 58 0.47 13.82 10.54
C VAL A 58 0.11 12.73 9.55
N PHE A 59 0.94 11.70 9.51
CA PHE A 59 0.73 10.51 8.69
C PHE A 59 0.38 9.36 9.63
N GLU A 60 -0.83 8.81 9.54
CA GLU A 60 -1.31 7.71 10.40
C GLU A 60 -1.75 6.50 9.57
N MET A 61 -1.33 5.31 9.98
CA MET A 61 -1.66 4.06 9.27
C MET A 61 -2.86 3.31 9.88
N GLU A 62 -3.23 3.66 11.12
CA GLU A 62 -4.33 3.03 11.87
C GLU A 62 -5.59 3.89 11.95
N TYR A 63 -5.68 4.91 11.09
CA TYR A 63 -6.76 5.89 11.15
C TYR A 63 -8.04 5.36 10.49
N LYS A 64 -9.10 5.19 11.28
CA LYS A 64 -10.42 4.79 10.77
C LYS A 64 -11.24 6.01 10.39
N VAL A 65 -11.89 5.93 9.24
CA VAL A 65 -12.63 7.03 8.63
C VAL A 65 -14.06 6.59 8.37
N PRO A 66 -15.07 7.26 8.95
CA PRO A 66 -16.44 7.10 8.50
C PRO A 66 -16.60 7.79 7.13
N ILE A 67 -17.22 7.08 6.20
CA ILE A 67 -17.48 7.49 4.82
C ILE A 67 -18.98 7.56 4.62
N GLN A 68 -19.48 8.75 4.26
CA GLN A 68 -20.90 9.02 4.05
C GLN A 68 -21.19 9.23 2.56
N GLN A 69 -21.92 8.32 1.92
CA GLN A 69 -22.31 8.44 0.50
C GLN A 69 -23.84 8.46 0.38
N GLY A 70 -24.42 9.66 0.31
CA GLY A 70 -25.88 9.84 0.45
C GLY A 70 -26.35 9.33 1.82
N ASP A 71 -27.38 8.49 1.81
CA ASP A 71 -27.93 7.88 3.03
C ASP A 71 -27.09 6.70 3.57
N LYS A 72 -25.98 6.36 2.91
CA LYS A 72 -25.15 5.21 3.26
C LYS A 72 -23.98 5.63 4.13
N LEU A 73 -23.77 4.90 5.22
CA LEU A 73 -22.63 5.02 6.11
C LEU A 73 -21.74 3.78 6.00
N SER A 74 -20.44 3.99 5.85
CA SER A 74 -19.43 2.94 5.88
C SER A 74 -18.21 3.38 6.70
N GLU A 75 -17.38 2.43 7.14
CA GLU A 75 -16.08 2.72 7.77
C GLU A 75 -14.97 2.13 6.90
N ARG A 76 -13.86 2.89 6.76
CA ARG A 76 -12.66 2.45 6.05
C ARG A 76 -11.39 2.94 6.71
N LYS A 77 -10.32 2.16 6.57
CA LYS A 77 -8.96 2.50 6.98
C LYS A 77 -8.08 2.66 5.72
N PRO A 78 -7.60 3.87 5.37
CA PRO A 78 -6.63 4.02 4.30
C PRO A 78 -5.29 3.39 4.70
N ASP A 79 -4.41 3.14 3.74
CA ASP A 79 -3.04 2.70 4.04
C ASP A 79 -2.26 3.77 4.82
N ILE A 80 -2.43 5.02 4.41
CA ILE A 80 -1.87 6.18 5.11
C ILE A 80 -2.89 7.32 5.06
N ALA A 81 -3.32 7.79 6.23
CA ALA A 81 -4.10 9.01 6.39
C ALA A 81 -3.17 10.22 6.54
N ILE A 82 -3.39 11.25 5.74
CA ILE A 82 -2.69 12.54 5.82
C ILE A 82 -3.61 13.54 6.50
N ILE A 83 -3.27 13.88 7.74
CA ILE A 83 -4.09 14.68 8.64
C ILE A 83 -3.44 16.03 8.84
N ARG A 84 -4.21 17.10 8.62
CA ARG A 84 -3.80 18.47 8.97
C ARG A 84 -4.19 18.76 10.42
N LYS A 85 -3.20 19.16 11.23
CA LYS A 85 -3.36 19.73 12.56
C LYS A 85 -3.71 21.21 12.40
N ALA A 86 -4.96 21.57 12.67
CA ALA A 86 -5.37 22.96 12.73
C ALA A 86 -4.92 23.61 14.06
N PRO A 87 -4.77 24.95 14.12
CA PRO A 87 -4.37 25.65 15.35
C PRO A 87 -5.33 25.42 16.53
N ASP A 88 -6.60 25.16 16.25
CA ASP A 88 -7.63 24.84 17.23
C ASP A 88 -7.58 23.36 17.70
N LYS A 89 -6.48 22.65 17.42
CA LYS A 89 -6.27 21.22 17.67
C LYS A 89 -7.22 20.29 16.90
N LYS A 90 -8.07 20.80 16.00
CA LYS A 90 -8.88 19.93 15.14
C LYS A 90 -7.98 19.17 14.17
N ARG A 91 -8.34 17.91 13.98
CA ARG A 91 -7.67 16.98 13.08
C ARG A 91 -8.54 16.82 11.84
N ASN A 92 -8.07 17.33 10.71
CA ASN A 92 -8.80 17.23 9.46
C ASN A 92 -8.09 16.24 8.54
N LEU A 93 -8.79 15.19 8.11
CA LEU A 93 -8.29 14.31 7.06
C LEU A 93 -8.29 15.07 5.74
N VAL A 94 -7.10 15.43 5.25
CA VAL A 94 -6.93 16.26 4.04
C VAL A 94 -6.46 15.45 2.84
N GLY A 95 -5.86 14.29 3.08
CA GLY A 95 -5.53 13.35 2.03
C GLY A 95 -5.37 11.93 2.53
N VAL A 96 -5.32 11.00 1.57
CA VAL A 96 -5.12 9.58 1.84
C VAL A 96 -4.18 8.98 0.81
N VAL A 97 -3.47 7.94 1.20
CA VAL A 97 -2.66 7.10 0.32
C VAL A 97 -3.27 5.70 0.33
N GLU A 98 -3.41 5.10 -0.85
CA GLU A 98 -3.83 3.71 -1.04
C GLU A 98 -2.75 3.00 -1.86
N VAL A 99 -2.26 1.86 -1.35
CA VAL A 99 -1.17 1.06 -1.88
C VAL A 99 -1.72 -0.29 -2.32
N GLY A 100 -1.87 -0.46 -3.64
CA GLY A 100 -2.24 -1.72 -4.26
C GLY A 100 -1.01 -2.60 -4.50
N PHE A 101 -1.06 -3.86 -4.07
CA PHE A 101 -0.09 -4.90 -4.44
C PHE A 101 -0.75 -5.98 -5.27
N SER A 102 -0.44 -6.02 -6.57
CA SER A 102 -1.06 -6.94 -7.53
C SER A 102 -2.61 -6.90 -7.55
N GLN A 103 -3.19 -5.79 -7.07
CA GLN A 103 -4.61 -5.48 -7.24
C GLN A 103 -4.85 -4.98 -8.68
N SER A 104 -6.09 -5.08 -9.16
CA SER A 104 -6.41 -4.47 -10.45
C SER A 104 -6.40 -2.95 -10.29
N TYR A 105 -6.00 -2.23 -11.35
CA TYR A 105 -6.07 -0.77 -11.35
C TYR A 105 -7.50 -0.29 -11.11
N VAL A 106 -8.49 -1.00 -11.63
CA VAL A 106 -9.92 -0.69 -11.45
C VAL A 106 -10.31 -0.71 -9.97
N ASP A 107 -9.84 -1.70 -9.21
CA ASP A 107 -10.11 -1.79 -7.78
C ASP A 107 -9.45 -0.63 -7.01
N LEU A 108 -8.19 -0.33 -7.32
CA LEU A 108 -7.45 0.76 -6.66
C LEU A 108 -8.07 2.13 -6.98
N LYS A 109 -8.46 2.33 -8.24
CA LYS A 109 -9.12 3.54 -8.73
C LYS A 109 -10.46 3.78 -8.04
N ARG A 110 -11.26 2.73 -7.84
CA ARG A 110 -12.55 2.82 -7.15
C ARG A 110 -12.41 3.48 -5.77
N TRP A 111 -11.30 3.26 -5.07
CA TRP A 111 -11.07 3.89 -3.77
C TRP A 111 -10.89 5.40 -3.86
N CYS A 112 -10.28 5.90 -4.94
CA CYS A 112 -10.19 7.34 -5.18
C CYS A 112 -11.58 7.98 -5.22
N ASP A 113 -12.50 7.41 -5.98
CA ASP A 113 -13.86 7.93 -6.09
C ASP A 113 -14.58 7.85 -4.73
N VAL A 114 -14.43 6.73 -4.01
CA VAL A 114 -15.02 6.56 -2.68
C VAL A 114 -14.56 7.63 -1.69
N TRP A 115 -13.26 7.95 -1.66
CA TRP A 115 -12.72 8.97 -0.76
C TRP A 115 -13.20 10.37 -1.11
N PHE A 116 -13.25 10.73 -2.40
CA PHE A 116 -13.72 12.05 -2.81
C PHE A 116 -15.23 12.21 -2.63
N ASP A 117 -16.02 11.18 -2.85
CA ASP A 117 -17.47 11.28 -2.71
C ASP A 117 -17.90 11.22 -1.25
N GLY A 118 -17.23 10.39 -0.45
CA GLY A 118 -17.67 10.09 0.90
C GLY A 118 -17.02 10.90 2.03
N VAL A 119 -15.92 11.62 1.75
CA VAL A 119 -15.21 12.43 2.75
C VAL A 119 -14.92 13.84 2.20
N PRO A 120 -15.77 14.84 2.51
CA PRO A 120 -15.66 16.18 1.96
C PRO A 120 -14.33 16.89 2.24
N THR A 121 -13.68 16.57 3.37
CA THR A 121 -12.40 17.18 3.76
C THR A 121 -11.20 16.63 2.97
N VAL A 122 -11.34 15.46 2.34
CA VAL A 122 -10.28 14.89 1.50
C VAL A 122 -10.17 15.69 0.21
N ASN A 123 -8.98 16.25 0.00
CA ASN A 123 -8.63 17.04 -1.18
C ASN A 123 -7.56 16.38 -2.04
N MET A 124 -6.93 15.31 -1.54
CA MET A 124 -5.88 14.58 -2.23
C MET A 124 -6.00 13.07 -2.00
N VAL A 125 -5.91 12.28 -3.06
CA VAL A 125 -5.75 10.82 -2.99
C VAL A 125 -4.50 10.46 -3.77
N ILE A 126 -3.57 9.75 -3.14
CA ILE A 126 -2.38 9.21 -3.77
C ILE A 126 -2.58 7.71 -3.96
N LEU A 127 -2.55 7.25 -5.20
CA LEU A 127 -2.63 5.82 -5.52
C LEU A 127 -1.24 5.32 -5.90
N ILE A 128 -0.78 4.29 -5.19
CA ILE A 128 0.47 3.59 -5.47
C ILE A 128 0.11 2.18 -5.88
N ASN A 129 0.38 1.80 -7.14
CA ASN A 129 0.13 0.45 -7.63
C ASN A 129 1.47 -0.25 -7.88
N LEU A 130 1.74 -1.30 -7.11
CA LEU A 130 2.92 -2.15 -7.22
C LEU A 130 2.52 -3.49 -7.84
N SER A 131 3.15 -3.82 -8.97
CA SER A 131 2.93 -5.06 -9.69
C SER A 131 4.24 -5.80 -9.86
N GLU A 132 4.31 -7.01 -9.32
CA GLU A 132 5.40 -7.94 -9.55
C GLU A 132 5.08 -8.84 -10.76
N LYS A 133 6.08 -9.14 -11.59
CA LYS A 133 5.98 -10.07 -12.72
C LYS A 133 7.13 -11.09 -12.65
N PRO A 134 6.88 -12.41 -12.72
CA PRO A 134 5.57 -13.04 -12.68
C PRO A 134 4.91 -12.81 -11.32
N ARG A 135 3.57 -12.81 -11.29
CA ARG A 135 2.86 -12.78 -10.00
C ARG A 135 3.11 -14.11 -9.29
N PHE A 136 3.95 -14.11 -8.26
CA PHE A 136 4.18 -15.32 -7.47
C PHE A 136 2.91 -15.67 -6.68
N PRO A 137 2.29 -16.83 -6.95
CA PRO A 137 1.12 -17.25 -6.17
C PRO A 137 1.60 -17.58 -4.76
N ARG A 138 1.07 -16.89 -3.74
CA ARG A 138 1.49 -17.05 -2.34
C ARG A 138 1.53 -18.52 -1.84
N LYS A 139 0.64 -19.37 -2.37
CA LYS A 139 0.63 -20.83 -2.06
C LYS A 139 1.72 -21.61 -2.82
N LYS A 140 1.95 -21.27 -4.09
CA LYS A 140 2.93 -22.00 -4.94
C LYS A 140 4.37 -21.63 -4.64
N ALA A 141 4.66 -20.42 -4.15
CA ALA A 141 6.03 -20.04 -3.79
C ALA A 141 6.56 -20.89 -2.62
N LEU A 142 5.79 -21.00 -1.54
CA LEU A 142 6.16 -21.85 -0.40
C LEU A 142 6.19 -23.33 -0.78
N GLU A 143 5.20 -23.81 -1.55
CA GLU A 143 5.19 -25.18 -2.04
C GLU A 143 6.32 -25.47 -3.03
N ASN A 144 6.74 -24.52 -3.87
CA ASN A 144 7.90 -24.69 -4.76
C ASN A 144 9.20 -24.69 -3.98
N ILE A 145 9.37 -23.76 -3.01
CA ILE A 145 10.51 -23.75 -2.10
C ILE A 145 10.57 -25.05 -1.29
N TRP A 146 9.44 -25.59 -0.84
CA TRP A 146 9.40 -26.87 -0.11
C TRP A 146 9.61 -28.09 -1.02
N LYS A 147 9.05 -28.09 -2.23
CA LYS A 147 9.22 -29.19 -3.21
C LYS A 147 10.63 -29.24 -3.79
N GLN A 148 11.31 -28.10 -3.92
CA GLN A 148 12.66 -28.00 -4.51
C GLN A 148 13.76 -27.85 -3.45
N GLY A 149 13.44 -27.33 -2.27
CA GLY A 149 14.39 -26.98 -1.21
C GLY A 149 14.75 -28.10 -0.24
N GLN A 150 14.28 -29.34 -0.44
CA GLN A 150 14.69 -30.46 0.42
C GLN A 150 16.14 -30.95 0.20
N GLN A 151 16.90 -30.40 -0.74
CA GLN A 151 18.31 -30.82 -0.89
C GLN A 151 19.40 -29.77 -0.67
N ASN A 152 19.19 -28.44 -0.73
CA ASN A 152 20.31 -27.48 -0.54
C ASN A 152 19.93 -26.06 -0.09
N PHE A 153 18.70 -25.81 0.39
CA PHE A 153 18.34 -24.45 0.82
C PHE A 153 18.92 -24.15 2.22
N PRO A 154 19.62 -23.02 2.42
CA PRO A 154 20.10 -22.65 3.74
C PRO A 154 18.94 -22.43 4.71
N LYS A 155 19.22 -22.56 6.01
CA LYS A 155 18.25 -22.13 7.03
C LYS A 155 18.00 -20.63 6.88
N ILE A 156 16.76 -20.18 7.15
CA ILE A 156 16.36 -18.76 7.01
C ILE A 156 17.33 -17.82 7.73
N GLU A 157 17.84 -18.22 8.88
CA GLU A 157 18.75 -17.41 9.71
C GLU A 157 20.16 -17.28 9.12
N ALA A 158 20.51 -18.11 8.14
CA ALA A 158 21.80 -18.08 7.45
C ALA A 158 21.77 -17.26 6.15
N ILE A 159 20.59 -16.84 5.70
CA ILE A 159 20.42 -16.02 4.49
C ILE A 159 20.80 -14.58 4.82
N LYS A 160 21.71 -14.02 4.03
CA LYS A 160 22.22 -12.65 4.14
C LYS A 160 21.72 -11.80 2.98
N ASP A 161 21.72 -10.48 3.17
CA ASP A 161 21.34 -9.53 2.12
C ASP A 161 22.20 -9.68 0.86
N ASP A 162 23.50 -9.98 1.03
CA ASP A 162 24.45 -10.20 -0.07
C ASP A 162 24.21 -11.49 -0.87
N ASP A 163 23.38 -12.41 -0.36
CA ASP A 163 23.04 -13.64 -1.10
C ASP A 163 22.05 -13.36 -2.24
N PHE A 164 21.38 -12.21 -2.20
CA PHE A 164 20.44 -11.78 -3.21
C PHE A 164 21.19 -11.06 -4.33
N ILE A 165 21.05 -11.56 -5.55
CA ILE A 165 21.63 -10.98 -6.75
C ILE A 165 20.55 -10.76 -7.81
N LEU A 166 20.70 -9.70 -8.58
CA LEU A 166 19.88 -9.47 -9.76
C LEU A 166 20.16 -10.55 -10.81
N GLN A 167 19.10 -11.07 -11.44
CA GLN A 167 19.18 -12.06 -12.52
C GLN A 167 19.95 -11.49 -13.71
N ASP A 168 19.77 -10.20 -13.98
CA ASP A 168 20.59 -9.42 -14.89
C ASP A 168 21.23 -8.28 -14.09
N PRO A 169 22.53 -8.34 -13.79
CA PRO A 169 23.24 -7.30 -13.04
C PRO A 169 23.25 -5.93 -13.72
N THR A 170 22.95 -5.87 -15.02
CA THR A 170 22.91 -4.62 -15.80
C THR A 170 21.53 -3.98 -15.82
N ASP A 171 20.49 -4.73 -15.43
CA ASP A 171 19.12 -4.25 -15.31
C ASP A 171 18.69 -4.22 -13.83
N PRO A 172 18.63 -3.02 -13.20
CA PRO A 172 18.22 -2.87 -11.80
C PRO A 172 16.76 -3.27 -11.55
N THR A 173 15.96 -3.46 -12.61
CA THR A 173 14.58 -3.91 -12.53
C THR A 173 14.43 -5.42 -12.71
N SER A 174 15.53 -6.14 -12.94
CA SER A 174 15.51 -7.59 -13.12
C SER A 174 15.12 -8.34 -11.85
N ALA A 175 14.80 -9.62 -12.00
CA ALA A 175 14.38 -10.45 -10.88
C ALA A 175 15.51 -10.58 -9.86
N TRP A 176 15.19 -10.57 -8.57
CA TRP A 176 16.14 -10.96 -7.53
C TRP A 176 16.16 -12.48 -7.41
N THR A 177 17.36 -13.01 -7.36
CA THR A 177 17.63 -14.44 -7.21
C THR A 177 18.58 -14.67 -6.05
N ALA A 178 18.43 -15.79 -5.36
CA ALA A 178 19.40 -16.26 -4.38
C ALA A 178 19.36 -17.79 -4.38
N TYR A 179 20.52 -18.43 -4.27
CA TYR A 179 20.66 -19.90 -4.27
C TYR A 179 20.06 -20.58 -5.52
N GLY A 180 20.03 -19.90 -6.66
CA GLY A 180 19.44 -20.41 -7.91
C GLY A 180 17.91 -20.31 -7.99
N PHE A 181 17.28 -19.66 -7.00
CA PHE A 181 15.82 -19.44 -6.97
C PHE A 181 15.48 -17.99 -7.22
N MET A 182 14.36 -17.72 -7.90
CA MET A 182 13.79 -16.39 -8.02
C MET A 182 13.02 -16.05 -6.74
N TRP A 183 13.45 -15.01 -6.04
CA TRP A 183 12.86 -14.54 -4.79
C TRP A 183 11.86 -13.42 -5.00
N CYS A 184 12.15 -12.51 -5.92
CA CYS A 184 11.29 -11.41 -6.30
C CYS A 184 11.38 -11.23 -7.81
N GLY A 185 10.27 -11.27 -8.52
CA GLY A 185 10.24 -10.91 -9.94
C GLY A 185 10.41 -9.41 -10.14
N PRO A 186 10.63 -8.93 -11.38
CA PRO A 186 10.56 -7.50 -11.69
C PRO A 186 9.33 -6.80 -11.09
N VAL A 187 9.58 -5.77 -10.28
CA VAL A 187 8.54 -4.95 -9.65
C VAL A 187 8.38 -3.66 -10.44
N GLN A 188 7.17 -3.43 -10.93
CA GLN A 188 6.77 -2.19 -11.58
C GLN A 188 5.86 -1.40 -10.65
N GLY A 189 6.14 -0.11 -10.51
CA GLY A 189 5.32 0.82 -9.73
C GLY A 189 4.62 1.86 -10.60
N ALA A 190 3.41 2.24 -10.22
CA ALA A 190 2.74 3.41 -10.77
C ALA A 190 2.27 4.30 -9.62
N LEU A 191 2.49 5.61 -9.76
CA LEU A 191 2.05 6.63 -8.83
C LEU A 191 1.06 7.55 -9.56
N GLU A 192 -0.13 7.71 -9.00
CA GLU A 192 -1.11 8.71 -9.44
C GLU A 192 -1.50 9.62 -8.29
N ILE A 193 -1.50 10.93 -8.54
CA ILE A 193 -1.97 11.92 -7.57
C ILE A 193 -3.25 12.54 -8.09
N TRP A 194 -4.33 12.32 -7.35
CA TRP A 194 -5.65 12.86 -7.60
C TRP A 194 -5.93 14.00 -6.63
N THR A 195 -6.56 15.07 -7.12
CA THR A 195 -6.96 16.22 -6.29
C THR A 195 -8.41 16.58 -6.53
N ARG A 196 -9.06 17.17 -5.53
CA ARG A 196 -10.42 17.69 -5.71
C ARG A 196 -10.40 18.94 -6.58
N CYS A 197 -11.20 18.96 -7.64
CA CYS A 197 -11.42 20.15 -8.44
C CYS A 197 -12.18 21.21 -7.62
N PRO A 198 -11.65 22.44 -7.44
CA PRO A 198 -12.35 23.46 -6.65
C PRO A 198 -13.68 23.93 -7.26
N LYS A 199 -13.83 23.84 -8.59
CA LYS A 199 -15.04 24.30 -9.29
C LYS A 199 -16.15 23.25 -9.31
N THR A 200 -15.79 21.98 -9.50
CA THR A 200 -16.77 20.90 -9.75
C THR A 200 -16.87 19.92 -8.59
N GLY A 201 -15.95 19.97 -7.62
CA GLY A 201 -15.85 18.99 -6.53
C GLY A 201 -15.37 17.60 -6.97
N ARG A 202 -15.19 17.37 -8.29
CA ARG A 202 -14.84 16.06 -8.87
C ARG A 202 -13.34 15.77 -8.78
N PRO A 203 -12.92 14.49 -8.78
CA PRO A 203 -11.52 14.10 -8.84
C PRO A 203 -10.84 14.59 -10.14
N LEU A 204 -9.65 15.17 -10.00
CA LEU A 204 -8.79 15.62 -11.10
C LEU A 204 -7.40 14.99 -10.94
N LEU A 205 -6.96 14.28 -11.97
CA LEU A 205 -5.61 13.71 -12.05
C LEU A 205 -4.58 14.82 -12.26
N ARG A 206 -3.63 14.97 -11.34
CA ARG A 206 -2.56 15.97 -11.41
C ARG A 206 -1.25 15.41 -11.96
N SER A 207 -0.94 14.15 -11.66
CA SER A 207 0.23 13.46 -12.18
C SER A 207 -0.15 12.06 -12.63
N LYS A 208 0.22 11.72 -13.86
CA LYS A 208 0.35 10.33 -14.32
C LYS A 208 1.80 9.91 -14.14
N PRO A 209 2.08 8.61 -13.94
CA PRO A 209 3.44 8.12 -13.99
C PRO A 209 4.04 8.48 -15.35
N ASN A 210 5.15 9.23 -15.35
CA ASN A 210 6.03 9.26 -16.51
C ASN A 210 6.65 7.87 -16.59
N VAL A 211 6.21 7.07 -17.56
CA VAL A 211 6.74 5.73 -17.84
C VAL A 211 8.26 5.77 -18.12
N SER A 212 8.84 6.96 -18.31
CA SER A 212 10.24 7.22 -18.61
C SER A 212 11.17 7.44 -17.40
N LYS A 213 10.69 7.42 -16.14
CA LYS A 213 11.56 7.66 -14.95
C LYS A 213 11.31 6.70 -13.77
N LEU A 214 11.27 5.40 -14.05
CA LEU A 214 11.57 4.36 -13.03
C LEU A 214 13.02 3.86 -13.18
N GLN A 215 13.91 4.72 -13.67
CA GLN A 215 15.34 4.48 -13.57
C GLN A 215 15.83 5.14 -12.28
N GLN A 216 16.52 4.35 -11.46
CA GLN A 216 17.27 4.71 -10.26
C GLN A 216 16.45 4.78 -8.97
N ILE A 217 16.20 3.60 -8.39
CA ILE A 217 16.44 3.36 -6.97
C ILE A 217 17.43 2.20 -6.89
#